data_AF-A0A957KGX3-F1
#
_entry.id   AF-A0A957KGX3-F1
#
_cell.length_a   1.000
_cell.length_b   1.000
_cell.length_c   1.000
_cell.angle_alpha   90.00
_cell.angle_beta   90.00
_cell.angle_gamma   90.00
#
_symmetry.space_group_name_H-M   'P 1'
#
loop_
_entity.id
_entity.type
_entity.pdbx_description
1 polymer ?
#
loop_
_entity_poly.entity_id
_entity_poly.type
_entity_poly.pdbx_seq_one_letter_code
_entity_poly.pdbx_strand_id
1 'polypeptide(L)'
;MEILNLKEKFAQMGAVLDVEFLPERQWARRNRPVTFLLDVNSTGQQERFTLTAPAQNLAELDLRVVDLRPAERHLLLLSAEKDPAGKPRKEKFLCGHDERHWFVAPVPGQRGIANVFQAMEALKPGGVAQLQRRAGVRRKDWQKRRNAGYLRQGEWFFLPQPEFAPTSEALLFAWEPITRPGGQPHLVEELCRIGGETVYVCAQRPRGVNEANYKWLIEHNRKARNWNWRPMRRDPRVWARGKVRHPDHATITLPFWHRVLMSGESRDARVAFLD
;
A
#
# COMPACT_ATOMS: atom_id res chain seq x y z
N MET A 1 -25.08 -4.01 11.12
CA MET A 1 -24.22 -3.84 12.31
C MET A 1 -24.36 -2.39 12.74
N GLU A 2 -24.65 -2.11 14.01
CA GLU A 2 -24.72 -0.72 14.46
C GLU A 2 -23.33 -0.10 14.50
N ILE A 3 -23.19 1.15 14.05
CA ILE A 3 -21.92 1.89 14.02
C ILE A 3 -21.27 2.00 15.41
N LEU A 4 -22.07 2.00 16.47
CA LEU A 4 -21.59 1.94 17.85
C LEU A 4 -20.74 0.69 18.11
N ASN A 5 -21.18 -0.47 17.63
CA ASN A 5 -20.44 -1.72 17.73
C ASN A 5 -19.10 -1.64 16.96
N LEU A 6 -19.08 -0.96 15.80
CA LEU A 6 -17.84 -0.79 15.04
C LEU A 6 -16.78 0.02 15.83
N LYS A 7 -17.17 1.12 16.47
CA LYS A 7 -16.26 1.91 17.32
C LYS A 7 -15.67 1.09 18.46
N GLU A 8 -16.49 0.27 19.12
CA GLU A 8 -16.03 -0.63 20.19
C GLU A 8 -15.02 -1.65 19.67
N LYS A 9 -15.19 -2.21 18.47
CA LYS A 9 -14.22 -3.15 17.88
C LYS A 9 -12.87 -2.50 17.60
N PHE A 10 -12.84 -1.25 17.12
CA PHE A 10 -11.59 -0.50 16.96
C PHE A 10 -10.95 -0.19 18.33
N ALA A 11 -11.76 0.19 19.33
CA ALA A 11 -11.28 0.42 20.69
C ALA A 11 -10.65 -0.83 21.32
N GLN A 12 -11.21 -2.02 21.07
CA GLN A 12 -10.66 -3.29 21.55
C GLN A 12 -9.25 -3.59 21.00
N MET A 13 -8.90 -3.12 19.80
CA MET A 13 -7.52 -3.21 19.30
C MET A 13 -6.64 -2.03 19.72
N GLY A 14 -7.16 -1.11 20.54
CA GLY A 14 -6.47 0.09 21.02
C GLY A 14 -6.53 1.30 20.08
N ALA A 15 -7.36 1.23 19.03
CA ALA A 15 -7.53 2.33 18.08
C ALA A 15 -8.73 3.21 18.45
N VAL A 16 -8.78 4.42 17.89
CA VAL A 16 -10.01 5.22 17.88
C VAL A 16 -10.55 5.29 16.46
N LEU A 17 -11.87 5.12 16.31
CA LEU A 17 -12.60 5.31 15.07
C LEU A 17 -13.54 6.50 15.20
N ASP A 18 -13.26 7.54 14.43
CA ASP A 18 -14.15 8.67 14.21
C ASP A 18 -15.04 8.37 12.99
N VAL A 19 -16.32 8.69 13.11
CA VAL A 19 -17.32 8.44 12.07
C VAL A 19 -18.00 9.75 11.74
N GLU A 20 -17.93 10.14 10.48
CA GLU A 20 -18.46 11.40 9.98
C GLU A 20 -19.48 11.14 8.86
N PHE A 21 -20.65 11.77 8.99
CA PHE A 21 -21.69 11.73 7.96
C PHE A 21 -21.78 13.07 7.27
N LEU A 22 -21.52 13.08 5.97
CA LEU A 22 -21.56 14.30 5.18
C LEU A 22 -22.91 14.46 4.47
N PRO A 23 -23.42 15.70 4.33
CA PRO A 23 -24.51 15.99 3.42
C PRO A 23 -24.15 15.59 1.98
N GLU A 24 -25.11 15.07 1.20
CA GLU A 24 -24.93 14.61 -0.18
C GLU A 24 -24.17 15.61 -1.06
N ARG A 25 -24.49 16.90 -0.96
CA ARG A 25 -23.79 17.96 -1.73
C ARG A 25 -22.31 18.04 -1.43
N GLN A 26 -21.89 17.80 -0.19
CA GLN A 26 -20.48 17.79 0.21
C GLN A 26 -19.81 16.48 -0.23
N TRP A 27 -20.52 15.36 -0.14
CA TRP A 27 -20.04 14.07 -0.65
C TRP A 27 -19.79 14.09 -2.16
N ALA A 28 -20.75 14.60 -2.94
CA ALA A 28 -20.68 14.70 -4.39
C ALA A 28 -19.46 15.50 -4.89
N ARG A 29 -19.02 16.52 -4.13
CA ARG A 29 -17.82 17.32 -4.46
C ARG A 29 -16.52 16.50 -4.41
N ARG A 30 -16.49 15.36 -3.72
CA ARG A 30 -15.30 14.50 -3.66
C ARG A 30 -15.03 13.74 -4.96
N ASN A 31 -15.99 13.73 -5.90
CA ASN A 31 -15.87 13.11 -7.22
C ASN A 31 -15.36 11.64 -7.18
N ARG A 32 -15.78 10.88 -6.17
CA ARG A 32 -15.47 9.44 -6.03
C ARG A 32 -16.76 8.63 -6.03
N PRO A 33 -16.89 7.60 -6.89
CA PRO A 33 -18.08 6.73 -6.93
C PRO A 33 -17.97 5.65 -5.83
N VAL A 34 -17.89 6.07 -4.57
CA VAL A 34 -17.81 5.17 -3.41
C VAL A 34 -18.90 5.52 -2.40
N THR A 35 -19.26 4.53 -1.58
CA THR A 35 -20.28 4.58 -0.51
C THR A 35 -19.71 5.09 0.80
N PHE A 36 -18.41 4.88 1.03
CA PHE A 36 -17.67 5.42 2.18
C PHE A 36 -16.19 5.60 1.84
N LEU A 37 -15.50 6.35 2.69
CA LEU A 37 -14.05 6.45 2.75
C LEU A 37 -13.60 5.95 4.11
N LEU A 38 -12.50 5.19 4.12
CA LEU A 38 -11.82 4.75 5.32
C LEU A 38 -10.36 5.18 5.23
N ASP A 39 -9.88 5.85 6.27
CA ASP A 39 -8.55 6.44 6.30
C ASP A 39 -7.97 6.43 7.71
N VAL A 40 -6.69 6.78 7.83
CA VAL A 40 -6.00 7.09 9.08
C VAL A 40 -5.55 8.54 9.04
N ASN A 41 -6.08 9.34 9.95
CA ASN A 41 -5.71 10.75 10.10
C ASN A 41 -4.83 10.95 11.32
N SER A 42 -3.76 11.73 11.16
CA SER A 42 -2.95 12.24 12.26
C SER A 42 -3.52 13.56 12.75
N THR A 43 -4.12 13.59 13.94
CA THR A 43 -4.56 14.84 14.59
C THR A 43 -3.64 15.12 15.78
N GLY A 44 -2.66 16.01 15.60
CA GLY A 44 -1.61 16.23 16.60
C GLY A 44 -0.67 15.02 16.70
N GLN A 45 -0.50 14.44 17.90
CA GLN A 45 0.31 13.24 18.12
C GLN A 45 -0.48 11.93 18.09
N GLN A 46 -1.80 11.98 17.86
CA GLN A 46 -2.64 10.79 17.84
C GLN A 46 -3.18 10.52 16.45
N GLU A 47 -2.96 9.30 16.00
CA GLU A 47 -3.57 8.76 14.81
C GLU A 47 -4.90 8.10 15.14
N ARG A 48 -5.89 8.33 14.26
CA ARG A 48 -7.26 7.84 14.42
C ARG A 48 -7.75 7.35 13.08
N PHE A 49 -8.52 6.26 13.09
CA PHE A 49 -9.25 5.87 11.90
C PHE A 49 -10.41 6.84 11.68
N THR A 50 -10.66 7.19 10.44
CA THR A 50 -11.83 7.99 10.05
C THR A 50 -12.63 7.24 9.02
N LEU A 51 -13.92 7.04 9.32
CA LEU A 51 -14.90 6.57 8.37
C LEU A 51 -15.81 7.72 7.98
N THR A 52 -15.80 8.10 6.70
CA THR A 52 -16.69 9.13 6.19
C THR A 52 -17.67 8.54 5.17
N ALA A 53 -18.96 8.85 5.30
CA ALA A 53 -19.99 8.38 4.38
C ALA A 53 -21.08 9.45 4.15
N PRO A 54 -21.89 9.38 3.08
CA PRO A 54 -23.03 10.27 2.91
C PRO A 54 -24.12 9.92 3.93
N ALA A 55 -24.71 10.95 4.55
CA ALA A 55 -25.71 10.79 5.61
C ALA A 55 -26.94 9.98 5.15
N GLN A 56 -27.30 10.07 3.87
CA GLN A 56 -28.45 9.40 3.27
C GLN A 56 -28.27 7.88 3.17
N ASN A 57 -27.02 7.38 3.10
CA ASN A 57 -26.74 5.97 2.83
C ASN A 57 -26.35 5.21 4.11
N LEU A 58 -26.64 5.78 5.29
CA LEU A 58 -26.34 5.14 6.57
C LEU A 58 -26.91 3.71 6.66
N ALA A 59 -28.13 3.52 6.18
CA ALA A 59 -28.82 2.23 6.18
C ALA A 59 -28.24 1.22 5.17
N GLU A 60 -27.47 1.69 4.18
CA GLU A 60 -26.86 0.87 3.13
C GLU A 60 -25.43 0.43 3.47
N LEU A 61 -24.81 1.05 4.49
CA LEU A 61 -23.48 0.69 4.96
C LEU A 61 -23.50 -0.66 5.69
N ASP A 62 -23.21 -1.73 4.95
CA ASP A 62 -23.00 -3.05 5.53
C ASP A 62 -21.52 -3.31 5.80
N LEU A 63 -21.07 -2.82 6.96
CA LEU A 63 -19.72 -3.02 7.47
C LEU A 63 -19.71 -4.03 8.61
N ARG A 64 -18.77 -4.99 8.53
CA ARG A 64 -18.66 -6.07 9.52
C ARG A 64 -17.20 -6.37 9.86
N VAL A 65 -16.88 -6.42 11.14
CA VAL A 65 -15.60 -6.99 11.59
C VAL A 65 -15.66 -8.51 11.47
N VAL A 66 -14.80 -9.08 10.65
CA VAL A 66 -14.71 -10.53 10.37
C VAL A 66 -13.82 -11.23 11.37
N ASP A 67 -12.69 -10.62 11.71
CA ASP A 67 -11.72 -11.12 12.68
C ASP A 67 -11.10 -9.92 13.41
N LEU A 68 -10.89 -10.07 14.71
CA LEU A 68 -10.34 -9.03 15.58
C LEU A 68 -9.28 -9.66 16.48
N ARG A 69 -8.09 -9.09 16.46
CA ARG A 69 -6.93 -9.55 17.23
C ARG A 69 -6.38 -8.42 18.08
N PRO A 70 -6.93 -8.21 19.29
CA PRO A 70 -6.54 -7.13 20.18
C PRO A 70 -5.03 -7.10 20.49
N ALA A 71 -4.46 -8.26 20.82
CA ALA A 71 -3.04 -8.40 21.17
C ALA A 71 -2.11 -8.10 19.99
N GLU A 72 -2.57 -8.35 18.76
CA GLU A 72 -1.82 -8.00 17.55
C GLU A 72 -2.12 -6.57 17.09
N ARG A 73 -3.15 -5.91 17.65
CA ARG A 73 -3.68 -4.60 17.23
C ARG A 73 -4.14 -4.58 15.77
N HIS A 74 -4.82 -5.63 15.33
CA HIS A 74 -5.32 -5.78 13.96
C HIS A 74 -6.79 -6.21 13.95
N LEU A 75 -7.53 -5.76 12.93
CA LEU A 75 -8.85 -6.28 12.59
C LEU A 75 -9.04 -6.38 11.09
N LEU A 76 -9.87 -7.32 10.66
CA LEU A 76 -10.29 -7.49 9.29
C LEU A 76 -11.73 -6.98 9.14
N LEU A 77 -11.90 -5.89 8.39
CA LEU A 77 -13.19 -5.29 8.08
C LEU A 77 -13.70 -5.81 6.73
N LEU A 78 -14.98 -6.16 6.65
CA LEU A 78 -15.72 -6.49 5.44
C LEU A 78 -16.72 -5.38 5.13
N SER A 79 -16.71 -4.88 3.89
CA SER A 79 -17.85 -4.20 3.28
C SER A 79 -18.60 -5.17 2.39
N ALA A 80 -19.92 -5.23 2.54
CA ALA A 80 -20.82 -6.03 1.71
C ALA A 80 -21.86 -5.14 1.01
N GLU A 81 -21.48 -4.59 -0.14
CA GLU A 81 -22.33 -3.67 -0.91
C GLU A 81 -22.99 -4.37 -2.10
N LYS A 82 -23.88 -3.64 -2.78
CA LYS A 82 -24.31 -3.99 -4.13
C LYS A 82 -23.57 -3.11 -5.13
N ASP A 83 -23.11 -3.69 -6.22
CA ASP A 83 -22.59 -2.93 -7.35
C ASP A 83 -23.74 -2.19 -8.09
N PRO A 84 -23.44 -1.30 -9.06
CA PRO A 84 -24.49 -0.60 -9.80
C PRO A 84 -25.48 -1.50 -10.56
N ALA A 85 -25.12 -2.76 -10.81
CA ALA A 85 -25.98 -3.78 -11.41
C ALA A 85 -26.75 -4.61 -10.37
N GLY A 86 -26.68 -4.23 -9.09
CA GLY A 86 -27.35 -4.89 -7.97
C GLY A 86 -26.67 -6.17 -7.48
N LYS A 87 -25.50 -6.55 -8.01
CA LYS A 87 -24.79 -7.76 -7.60
C LYS A 87 -24.03 -7.53 -6.31
N PRO A 88 -23.96 -8.53 -5.40
CA PRO A 88 -23.21 -8.39 -4.17
C PRO A 88 -21.70 -8.24 -4.46
N ARG A 89 -21.13 -7.13 -3.98
CA ARG A 89 -19.70 -6.82 -4.00
C ARG A 89 -19.18 -6.84 -2.58
N LYS A 90 -18.27 -7.76 -2.30
CA LYS A 90 -17.61 -7.90 -1.01
C LYS A 90 -16.17 -7.42 -1.11
N GLU A 91 -15.82 -6.45 -0.29
CA GLU A 91 -14.46 -5.94 -0.16
C GLU A 91 -14.00 -6.00 1.29
N LYS A 92 -12.69 -6.13 1.49
CA LYS A 92 -12.08 -6.40 2.79
C LYS A 92 -10.91 -5.48 2.97
N PHE A 93 -10.80 -4.95 4.18
CA PHE A 93 -9.78 -4.01 4.58
C PHE A 93 -9.11 -4.56 5.83
N LEU A 94 -7.78 -4.67 5.79
CA LEU A 94 -7.00 -4.92 6.98
C LEU A 94 -6.74 -3.57 7.64
N CYS A 95 -7.29 -3.37 8.83
CA CYS A 95 -6.96 -2.24 9.68
C CYS A 95 -6.00 -2.72 10.76
N GLY A 96 -4.89 -2.04 10.96
CA GLY A 96 -3.89 -2.52 11.92
C GLY A 96 -2.95 -1.44 12.40
N HIS A 97 -2.23 -1.74 13.47
CA HIS A 97 -1.11 -0.91 13.91
C HIS A 97 0.20 -1.55 13.47
N ASP A 98 1.01 -0.76 12.80
CA ASP A 98 2.40 -1.07 12.54
C ASP A 98 3.33 -0.31 13.51
N GLU A 99 4.65 -0.56 13.49
CA GLU A 99 5.73 -0.02 14.35
C GLU A 99 5.36 1.24 15.12
N ARG A 100 4.96 2.29 14.39
CA ARG A 100 4.57 3.58 14.94
C ARG A 100 3.21 4.10 14.47
N HIS A 101 2.60 3.44 13.48
CA HIS A 101 1.50 4.01 12.71
C HIS A 101 0.35 3.04 12.51
N TRP A 102 -0.88 3.50 12.67
CA TRP A 102 -2.07 2.82 12.18
C TRP A 102 -2.10 2.83 10.65
N PHE A 103 -2.69 1.81 10.08
CA PHE A 103 -2.88 1.70 8.63
C PHE A 103 -4.22 1.04 8.30
N VAL A 104 -4.69 1.33 7.10
CA VAL A 104 -5.77 0.58 6.42
C VAL A 104 -5.26 0.12 5.07
N ALA A 105 -5.44 -1.16 4.77
CA ALA A 105 -4.97 -1.78 3.52
C ALA A 105 -6.09 -2.59 2.85
N PRO A 106 -6.47 -2.28 1.59
CA PRO A 106 -7.38 -3.12 0.83
C PRO A 106 -6.76 -4.48 0.55
N VAL A 107 -7.49 -5.55 0.88
CA VAL A 107 -6.98 -6.93 0.78
C VAL A 107 -7.25 -7.48 -0.63
N PRO A 108 -6.21 -7.90 -1.38
CA PRO A 108 -6.40 -8.48 -2.71
C PRO A 108 -7.00 -9.90 -2.62
N GLY A 109 -7.61 -10.38 -3.70
CA GLY A 109 -8.02 -11.79 -3.79
C GLY A 109 -9.08 -12.22 -2.77
N GLN A 110 -10.11 -11.39 -2.58
CA GLN A 110 -11.19 -11.44 -1.58
C GLN A 110 -11.81 -12.82 -1.24
N ARG A 111 -11.76 -13.81 -2.15
CA ARG A 111 -12.36 -15.15 -1.94
C ARG A 111 -11.54 -15.96 -0.93
N GLY A 112 -12.19 -16.49 0.10
CA GLY A 112 -11.57 -17.40 1.07
C GLY A 112 -10.77 -16.74 2.21
N ILE A 113 -10.62 -15.41 2.20
CA ILE A 113 -9.96 -14.67 3.30
C ILE A 113 -10.95 -14.48 4.46
N ALA A 114 -10.75 -15.19 5.56
CA ALA A 114 -11.67 -15.23 6.69
C ALA A 114 -11.07 -14.69 7.99
N ASN A 115 -9.80 -14.32 8.01
CA ASN A 115 -9.13 -13.82 9.21
C ASN A 115 -7.97 -12.87 8.89
N VAL A 116 -7.52 -12.14 9.90
CA VAL A 116 -6.37 -11.22 9.83
C VAL A 116 -5.14 -11.94 9.29
N PHE A 117 -4.94 -13.21 9.68
CA PHE A 117 -3.76 -13.96 9.21
C PHE A 117 -3.76 -14.10 7.69
N GLN A 118 -4.85 -14.58 7.11
CA GLN A 118 -5.02 -14.73 5.67
C GLN A 118 -4.97 -13.39 4.93
N ALA A 119 -5.48 -12.31 5.53
CA ALA A 119 -5.40 -10.98 4.96
C ALA A 119 -3.94 -10.49 4.87
N MET A 120 -3.15 -10.65 5.94
CA MET A 120 -1.73 -10.32 5.92
C MET A 120 -0.95 -11.17 4.92
N GLU A 121 -1.26 -12.47 4.79
CA GLU A 121 -0.64 -13.33 3.77
C GLU A 121 -0.98 -12.89 2.35
N ALA A 122 -2.23 -12.46 2.11
CA ALA A 122 -2.65 -11.96 0.80
C ALA A 122 -1.96 -10.64 0.41
N LEU A 123 -1.59 -9.82 1.39
CA LEU A 123 -0.86 -8.56 1.19
C LEU A 123 0.64 -8.75 0.91
N LYS A 124 1.19 -9.95 1.08
CA LYS A 124 2.59 -10.22 0.75
C LYS A 124 2.79 -10.21 -0.77
N PRO A 125 3.90 -9.65 -1.27
CA PRO A 125 4.21 -9.74 -2.68
C PRO A 125 4.44 -11.18 -3.14
N GLY A 126 4.27 -11.40 -4.44
CA GLY A 126 4.48 -12.70 -5.07
C GLY A 126 5.87 -13.27 -4.76
N GLY A 127 5.93 -14.57 -4.51
CA GLY A 127 7.17 -15.30 -4.21
C GLY A 127 7.59 -15.32 -2.74
N VAL A 128 7.08 -14.42 -1.88
CA VAL A 128 7.44 -14.38 -0.45
C VAL A 128 7.13 -15.70 0.26
N ALA A 129 5.91 -16.24 0.08
CA ALA A 129 5.54 -17.51 0.71
C ALA A 129 6.39 -18.70 0.25
N GLN A 130 6.91 -18.67 -0.99
CA GLN A 130 7.84 -19.68 -1.47
C GLN A 130 9.21 -19.53 -0.80
N LEU A 131 9.72 -18.31 -0.67
CA LEU A 131 10.99 -18.03 0.02
C LEU A 131 10.94 -18.40 1.50
N GLN A 132 9.86 -18.07 2.20
CA GLN A 132 9.67 -18.45 3.60
C GLN A 132 9.69 -19.97 3.77
N ARG A 133 9.05 -20.72 2.87
CA ARG A 133 9.09 -22.19 2.88
C ARG A 133 10.49 -22.74 2.61
N ARG A 134 11.17 -22.23 1.58
CA ARG A 134 12.55 -22.64 1.24
C ARG A 134 13.53 -22.36 2.38
N ALA A 135 13.35 -21.24 3.08
CA ALA A 135 14.18 -20.85 4.22
C ALA A 135 13.77 -21.53 5.54
N GLY A 136 12.81 -22.47 5.52
CA GLY A 136 12.39 -23.20 6.72
C GLY A 136 11.72 -22.32 7.79
N VAL A 137 11.16 -21.16 7.41
CA VAL A 137 10.50 -20.27 8.38
C VAL A 137 9.27 -20.97 8.94
N ARG A 138 9.21 -21.11 10.27
CA ARG A 138 8.05 -21.71 10.95
C ARG A 138 6.82 -20.86 10.74
N ARG A 139 5.65 -21.48 10.59
CA ARG A 139 4.39 -20.78 10.28
C ARG A 139 4.05 -19.64 11.25
N LYS A 140 4.31 -19.81 12.55
CA LYS A 140 4.10 -18.77 13.57
C LYS A 140 5.00 -17.53 13.40
N ASP A 141 6.10 -17.68 12.66
CA ASP A 141 7.06 -16.61 12.38
C ASP A 141 6.81 -15.95 11.00
N TRP A 142 5.83 -16.42 10.23
CA TRP A 142 5.60 -15.95 8.86
C TRP A 142 5.19 -14.48 8.76
N GLN A 143 4.58 -13.94 9.80
CA GLN A 143 4.10 -12.55 9.84
C GLN A 143 5.07 -11.62 10.55
N LYS A 144 6.15 -12.16 11.13
CA LYS A 144 7.19 -11.35 11.73
C LYS A 144 7.83 -10.50 10.63
N ARG A 145 8.04 -9.22 10.94
CA ARG A 145 8.73 -8.25 10.06
C ARG A 145 10.08 -8.73 9.59
N ARG A 146 10.78 -9.45 10.47
CA ARG A 146 12.08 -10.05 10.18
C ARG A 146 11.96 -11.56 10.35
N ASN A 147 12.23 -12.26 9.26
CA ASN A 147 12.41 -13.70 9.24
C ASN A 147 13.42 -14.06 8.14
N ALA A 148 13.80 -15.33 8.03
CA ALA A 148 14.80 -15.75 7.04
C ALA A 148 14.34 -15.59 5.58
N GLY A 149 13.04 -15.42 5.33
CA GLY A 149 12.50 -15.17 3.99
C GLY A 149 12.43 -13.71 3.57
N TYR A 150 12.38 -12.76 4.52
CA TYR A 150 12.39 -11.31 4.23
C TYR A 150 12.64 -10.43 5.47
N LEU A 151 13.01 -9.17 5.20
CA LEU A 151 12.81 -8.03 6.11
C LEU A 151 11.69 -7.13 5.56
N ARG A 152 10.85 -6.55 6.42
CA ARG A 152 9.77 -5.61 6.05
C ARG A 152 9.93 -4.30 6.80
N GLN A 153 9.78 -3.19 6.10
CA GLN A 153 9.73 -1.83 6.65
C GLN A 153 8.64 -1.07 5.87
N GLY A 154 7.60 -0.57 6.55
CA GLY A 154 6.42 -0.01 5.87
C GLY A 154 5.84 -0.98 4.84
N GLU A 155 5.55 -0.49 3.64
CA GLU A 155 5.05 -1.27 2.52
C GLU A 155 6.11 -2.11 1.80
N TRP A 156 7.39 -1.99 2.18
CA TRP A 156 8.51 -2.59 1.47
C TRP A 156 8.94 -3.92 2.07
N PHE A 157 9.11 -4.91 1.19
CA PHE A 157 9.70 -6.22 1.48
C PHE A 157 11.08 -6.33 0.83
N PHE A 158 12.05 -6.73 1.63
CA PHE A 158 13.45 -6.96 1.25
C PHE A 158 13.72 -8.46 1.32
N LEU A 159 13.78 -9.10 0.16
CA LEU A 159 13.96 -10.55 0.02
C LEU A 159 15.46 -10.86 -0.14
N PRO A 160 16.06 -11.74 0.68
CA PRO A 160 17.49 -11.99 0.65
C PRO A 160 17.95 -12.56 -0.71
N GLN A 161 19.04 -12.01 -1.25
CA GLN A 161 19.71 -12.43 -2.49
C GLN A 161 21.24 -12.44 -2.29
N PRO A 162 21.80 -13.29 -1.40
CA PRO A 162 23.22 -13.26 -1.05
C PRO A 162 24.16 -13.54 -2.22
N GLU A 163 23.69 -14.27 -3.23
CA GLU A 163 24.45 -14.63 -4.43
C GLU A 163 24.31 -13.61 -5.57
N PHE A 164 23.46 -12.59 -5.41
CA PHE A 164 23.28 -11.59 -6.45
C PHE A 164 24.49 -10.64 -6.50
N ALA A 165 25.10 -10.56 -7.68
CA ALA A 165 26.11 -9.58 -8.02
C ALA A 165 25.57 -8.68 -9.14
N PRO A 166 25.45 -7.36 -8.92
CA PRO A 166 25.11 -6.42 -9.99
C PRO A 166 26.11 -6.54 -11.15
N THR A 167 25.62 -6.58 -12.38
CA THR A 167 26.48 -6.51 -13.57
C THR A 167 27.04 -5.09 -13.73
N SER A 168 28.06 -4.90 -14.56
CA SER A 168 28.62 -3.57 -14.87
C SER A 168 27.60 -2.59 -15.49
N GLU A 169 26.50 -3.11 -16.05
CA GLU A 169 25.38 -2.31 -16.59
C GLU A 169 24.37 -1.87 -15.53
N ALA A 170 24.50 -2.37 -14.30
CA ALA A 170 23.63 -1.97 -13.20
C ALA A 170 23.92 -0.53 -12.78
N LEU A 171 22.90 0.32 -12.83
CA LEU A 171 22.98 1.63 -12.21
C LEU A 171 22.98 1.45 -10.69
N LEU A 172 24.14 1.71 -10.09
CA LEU A 172 24.34 1.72 -8.64
C LEU A 172 24.19 3.16 -8.16
N PHE A 173 23.22 3.37 -7.29
CA PHE A 173 22.94 4.67 -6.72
C PHE A 173 23.17 4.67 -5.22
N ALA A 174 23.74 5.76 -4.72
CA ALA A 174 23.96 5.97 -3.30
C ALA A 174 22.85 6.86 -2.71
N TRP A 175 22.27 6.44 -1.58
CA TRP A 175 21.24 7.21 -0.85
C TRP A 175 20.01 7.55 -1.69
N GLU A 176 19.52 6.57 -2.43
CA GLU A 176 18.44 6.81 -3.37
C GLU A 176 17.05 6.39 -2.90
N PRO A 177 16.02 7.16 -3.31
CA PRO A 177 14.68 6.94 -2.84
C PRO A 177 14.03 5.74 -3.53
N ILE A 178 13.35 4.92 -2.73
CA ILE A 178 12.21 4.12 -3.20
C ILE A 178 10.94 4.75 -2.64
N THR A 179 9.98 5.02 -3.52
CA THR A 179 8.80 5.83 -3.18
C THR A 179 7.56 5.12 -3.67
N ARG A 180 6.57 4.95 -2.78
CA ARG A 180 5.21 4.62 -3.19
C ARG A 180 4.57 5.86 -3.83
N PRO A 181 3.61 5.71 -4.77
CA PRO A 181 2.86 6.86 -5.25
C PRO A 181 2.18 7.59 -4.06
N GLY A 182 2.47 8.89 -3.88
CA GLY A 182 1.90 9.71 -2.79
C GLY A 182 2.33 9.24 -1.40
N GLY A 183 3.63 9.08 -1.16
CA GLY A 183 4.17 8.79 0.16
C GLY A 183 5.63 9.22 0.29
N GLN A 184 6.12 9.27 1.52
CA GLN A 184 7.49 9.68 1.80
C GLN A 184 8.50 8.61 1.32
N PRO A 185 9.66 9.03 0.80
CA PRO A 185 10.65 8.11 0.26
C PRO A 185 11.39 7.37 1.38
N HIS A 186 11.60 6.08 1.19
CA HIS A 186 12.63 5.34 1.92
C HIS A 186 13.97 5.58 1.23
N LEU A 187 14.96 6.08 1.97
CA LEU A 187 16.30 6.31 1.44
C LEU A 187 17.15 5.05 1.61
N VAL A 188 17.68 4.55 0.51
CA VAL A 188 18.46 3.31 0.45
C VAL A 188 19.92 3.64 0.19
N GLU A 189 20.82 3.16 1.06
CA GLU A 189 22.25 3.42 0.97
C GLU A 189 22.86 2.95 -0.35
N GLU A 190 22.54 1.74 -0.81
CA GLU A 190 22.95 1.23 -2.12
C GLU A 190 21.76 0.64 -2.86
N LEU A 191 21.42 1.21 -4.02
CA LEU A 191 20.27 0.82 -4.81
C LEU A 191 20.67 0.46 -6.24
N CYS A 192 20.24 -0.72 -6.69
CA CYS A 192 20.46 -1.24 -8.02
C CYS A 192 19.12 -1.37 -8.76
N ARG A 193 19.04 -0.84 -9.99
CA ARG A 193 17.85 -0.97 -10.86
C ARG A 193 18.24 -1.67 -12.16
N ILE A 194 17.55 -2.77 -12.50
CA ILE A 194 17.80 -3.55 -13.72
C ILE A 194 16.49 -3.74 -14.50
N GLY A 195 16.56 -3.54 -15.82
CA GLY A 195 15.41 -3.67 -16.72
C GLY A 195 14.44 -2.50 -16.58
N GLY A 196 13.16 -2.75 -16.86
CA GLY A 196 12.12 -1.72 -16.96
C GLY A 196 12.04 -1.08 -18.34
N GLU A 197 10.92 -0.41 -18.61
CA GLU A 197 10.67 0.31 -19.87
C GLU A 197 11.01 1.80 -19.69
N THR A 198 11.74 2.38 -20.65
CA THR A 198 11.94 3.83 -20.67
C THR A 198 10.61 4.53 -20.91
N VAL A 199 10.23 5.41 -19.99
CA VAL A 199 9.05 6.28 -20.10
C VAL A 199 9.46 7.74 -19.94
N TYR A 200 8.72 8.62 -20.60
CA TYR A 200 8.90 10.07 -20.52
C TYR A 200 7.80 10.64 -19.63
N VAL A 201 8.17 11.30 -18.53
CA VAL A 201 7.24 11.90 -17.56
C VAL A 201 7.26 13.43 -17.67
N CYS A 202 6.13 14.05 -17.35
CA CYS A 202 6.00 15.50 -17.15
C CYS A 202 4.83 15.78 -16.18
N ALA A 203 4.66 17.04 -15.76
CA ALA A 203 3.55 17.43 -14.89
C ALA A 203 2.16 17.04 -15.46
N GLN A 204 2.00 17.08 -16.79
CA GLN A 204 0.77 16.70 -17.49
C GLN A 204 0.62 15.18 -17.69
N ARG A 205 1.69 14.40 -17.49
CA ARG A 205 1.75 12.94 -17.64
C ARG A 205 2.58 12.34 -16.51
N PRO A 206 2.09 12.38 -15.25
CA PRO A 206 2.86 11.96 -14.08
C PRO A 206 3.15 10.45 -14.04
N ARG A 207 2.36 9.63 -14.77
CA ARG A 207 2.59 8.18 -14.92
C ARG A 207 3.55 7.81 -16.06
N GLY A 208 3.98 8.81 -16.82
CA GLY A 208 4.82 8.64 -18.00
C GLY A 208 4.10 8.07 -19.22
N VAL A 209 4.69 8.31 -20.39
CA VAL A 209 4.32 7.69 -21.66
C VAL A 209 5.52 6.95 -22.22
N ASN A 210 5.31 5.86 -22.96
CA ASN A 210 6.41 5.18 -23.63
C ASN A 210 7.01 6.05 -24.75
N GLU A 211 8.16 5.64 -25.27
CA GLU A 211 8.91 6.41 -26.26
C GLU A 211 8.10 6.70 -27.54
N ALA A 212 7.33 5.72 -28.04
CA ALA A 212 6.49 5.89 -29.22
C ALA A 212 5.41 6.98 -29.00
N ASN A 213 4.71 6.95 -27.87
CA ASN A 213 3.70 7.95 -27.52
C ASN A 213 4.33 9.32 -27.22
N TYR A 214 5.52 9.35 -26.62
CA TYR A 214 6.27 10.59 -26.43
C TYR A 214 6.59 11.24 -27.77
N LYS A 215 7.18 10.49 -28.72
CA LYS A 215 7.50 10.94 -30.08
C LYS A 215 6.24 11.45 -30.80
N TRP A 216 5.16 10.67 -30.77
CA TRP A 216 3.89 11.07 -31.35
C TRP A 216 3.35 12.39 -30.75
N LEU A 217 3.42 12.55 -29.42
CA LEU A 217 2.95 13.75 -28.73
C LEU A 217 3.76 14.99 -29.10
N ILE A 218 5.09 14.91 -29.15
CA ILE A 218 5.93 16.05 -29.51
C ILE A 218 5.81 16.42 -31.00
N GLU A 219 5.44 15.47 -31.85
CA GLU A 219 5.16 15.69 -33.27
C GLU A 219 3.80 16.36 -33.49
N HIS A 220 2.74 15.86 -32.85
CA HIS A 220 1.36 16.27 -33.13
C HIS A 220 0.84 17.37 -32.18
N ASN A 221 1.55 17.66 -31.10
CA ASN A 221 1.19 18.73 -30.17
C ASN A 221 2.40 19.64 -29.92
N ARG A 222 2.41 20.79 -30.61
CA ARG A 222 3.51 21.77 -30.51
C ARG A 222 3.75 22.26 -29.07
N LYS A 223 2.72 22.30 -28.21
CA LYS A 223 2.86 22.67 -26.79
C LYS A 223 3.56 21.58 -25.99
N ALA A 224 3.41 20.31 -26.36
CA ALA A 224 3.98 19.18 -25.64
C ALA A 224 5.51 19.21 -25.59
N ARG A 225 6.17 19.79 -26.60
CA ARG A 225 7.64 19.95 -26.62
C ARG A 225 8.18 20.70 -25.40
N ASN A 226 7.38 21.59 -24.80
CA ASN A 226 7.79 22.46 -23.71
C ASN A 226 7.34 21.95 -22.33
N TRP A 227 6.88 20.71 -22.20
CA TRP A 227 6.39 20.16 -20.93
C TRP A 227 7.49 19.68 -19.97
N ASN A 228 8.76 20.01 -20.22
CA ASN A 228 9.91 19.61 -19.38
C ASN A 228 9.97 18.10 -19.14
N TRP A 229 9.96 17.32 -20.22
CA TRP A 229 9.99 15.86 -20.15
C TRP A 229 11.26 15.35 -19.49
N ARG A 230 11.11 14.31 -18.66
CA ARG A 230 12.23 13.59 -18.04
C ARG A 230 12.13 12.11 -18.40
N PRO A 231 13.21 11.48 -18.89
CA PRO A 231 13.24 10.04 -19.04
C PRO A 231 13.32 9.38 -17.65
N MET A 232 12.51 8.35 -17.44
CA MET A 232 12.49 7.49 -16.26
C MET A 232 12.35 6.03 -16.68
N ARG A 233 12.60 5.07 -15.78
CA ARG A 233 12.27 3.67 -16.02
C ARG A 233 11.01 3.27 -15.26
N ARG A 234 10.03 2.74 -15.99
CA ARG A 234 8.81 2.13 -15.46
C ARG A 234 9.06 0.65 -15.17
N ASP A 235 8.60 0.20 -14.00
CA ASP A 235 8.69 -1.17 -13.53
C ASP A 235 10.09 -1.82 -13.59
N PRO A 236 11.19 -1.13 -13.20
CA PRO A 236 12.48 -1.79 -13.07
C PRO A 236 12.43 -2.80 -11.92
N ARG A 237 13.22 -3.86 -12.02
CA ARG A 237 13.52 -4.69 -10.85
C ARG A 237 14.53 -3.94 -9.98
N VAL A 238 14.31 -3.96 -8.66
CA VAL A 238 15.06 -3.16 -7.70
C VAL A 238 15.74 -4.07 -6.69
N TRP A 239 17.00 -3.80 -6.40
CA TRP A 239 17.76 -4.43 -5.32
C TRP A 239 18.36 -3.37 -4.41
N ALA A 240 18.44 -3.68 -3.12
CA ALA A 240 18.96 -2.80 -2.08
C ALA A 240 20.03 -3.50 -1.25
N ARG A 241 21.05 -2.76 -0.80
CA ARG A 241 22.06 -3.17 0.19
C ARG A 241 22.35 -2.01 1.14
N GLY A 242 22.86 -2.31 2.33
CA GLY A 242 23.20 -1.30 3.34
C GLY A 242 21.98 -0.82 4.12
N LYS A 243 22.00 0.41 4.58
CA LYS A 243 20.96 1.01 5.43
C LYS A 243 19.73 1.41 4.61
N VAL A 244 18.55 1.19 5.17
CA VAL A 244 17.29 1.76 4.67
C VAL A 244 16.64 2.61 5.74
N ARG A 245 16.46 3.90 5.43
CA ARG A 245 15.98 4.92 6.37
C ARG A 245 14.60 5.43 5.95
N HIS A 246 13.75 5.63 6.94
CA HIS A 246 12.47 6.30 6.79
C HIS A 246 12.17 7.06 8.10
N PRO A 247 11.57 8.27 8.08
CA PRO A 247 11.24 9.01 9.30
C PRO A 247 10.34 8.23 10.26
N ASP A 248 9.42 7.45 9.69
CA ASP A 248 8.34 6.77 10.43
C ASP A 248 8.69 5.34 10.86
N HIS A 249 9.86 4.83 10.47
CA HIS A 249 10.25 3.43 10.70
C HIS A 249 11.67 3.32 11.25
N ALA A 250 11.92 2.27 12.03
CA ALA A 250 13.27 2.00 12.52
C ALA A 250 14.19 1.67 11.34
N THR A 251 15.37 2.29 11.29
CA THR A 251 16.36 2.01 10.23
C THR A 251 16.74 0.53 10.24
N ILE A 252 16.68 -0.12 9.08
CA ILE A 252 17.14 -1.50 8.90
C ILE A 252 18.48 -1.54 8.18
N THR A 253 19.22 -2.64 8.30
CA THR A 253 20.48 -2.88 7.58
C THR A 253 20.40 -4.19 6.81
N LEU A 254 20.77 -4.12 5.54
CA LEU A 254 20.77 -5.22 4.57
C LEU A 254 22.22 -5.66 4.33
N PRO A 255 22.70 -6.77 4.94
CA PRO A 255 24.11 -7.17 4.91
C PRO A 255 24.63 -7.64 3.54
N PHE A 256 23.70 -7.97 2.64
CA PHE A 256 23.95 -8.35 1.25
C PHE A 256 22.79 -7.81 0.40
N TRP A 257 22.80 -8.06 -0.90
CA TRP A 257 21.74 -7.60 -1.78
C TRP A 257 20.39 -8.24 -1.45
N HIS A 258 19.35 -7.44 -1.42
CA HIS A 258 17.98 -7.88 -1.26
C HIS A 258 17.14 -7.41 -2.43
N ARG A 259 16.28 -8.27 -2.98
CA ARG A 259 15.27 -7.85 -3.95
C ARG A 259 14.18 -7.07 -3.23
N VAL A 260 13.88 -5.88 -3.74
CA VAL A 260 12.87 -4.98 -3.18
C VAL A 260 11.53 -5.20 -3.87
N LEU A 261 10.49 -5.48 -3.10
CA LEU A 261 9.12 -5.61 -3.57
C LEU A 261 8.19 -4.76 -2.69
N MET A 262 7.15 -4.20 -3.28
CA MET A 262 6.09 -3.49 -2.55
C MET A 262 4.99 -4.48 -2.13
N SER A 263 4.23 -4.16 -1.07
CA SER A 263 3.03 -4.90 -0.66
C SER A 263 2.05 -5.08 -1.83
N GLY A 264 1.32 -6.19 -1.81
CA GLY A 264 0.35 -6.58 -2.84
C GLY A 264 -1.01 -5.89 -2.72
N GLU A 265 -1.08 -4.71 -2.08
CA GLU A 265 -2.34 -3.99 -1.86
C GLU A 265 -3.10 -3.76 -3.17
N SER A 266 -4.41 -4.05 -3.15
CA SER A 266 -5.25 -3.68 -4.29
C SER A 266 -5.53 -2.18 -4.26
N ARG A 267 -5.53 -1.53 -5.43
CA ARG A 267 -6.01 -0.14 -5.54
C ARG A 267 -7.52 -0.11 -5.30
N ASP A 268 -7.93 0.32 -4.11
CA ASP A 268 -9.33 0.57 -3.77
C ASP A 268 -9.56 2.08 -3.60
N ALA A 269 -10.56 2.63 -4.27
CA ALA A 269 -10.89 4.06 -4.23
C ALA A 269 -11.45 4.51 -2.86
N ARG A 270 -11.84 3.56 -2.00
CA ARG A 270 -12.36 3.79 -0.66
C ARG A 270 -11.31 4.07 0.39
N VAL A 271 -10.10 3.56 0.17
CA VAL A 271 -8.98 3.93 1.00
C VAL A 271 -8.44 5.24 0.46
N ALA A 272 -8.55 6.28 1.28
CA ALA A 272 -7.81 7.49 1.02
C ALA A 272 -6.38 7.28 1.54
N PHE A 273 -5.43 7.78 0.76
CA PHE A 273 -4.05 7.91 1.20
C PHE A 273 -3.87 9.39 1.40
N LEU A 274 -3.76 9.81 2.66
CA LEU A 274 -3.35 11.16 3.00
C LEU A 274 -1.86 11.11 3.33
N ASP A 275 -1.08 11.89 2.58
CA ASP A 275 0.31 12.23 2.84
C ASP A 275 0.46 13.72 3.18
#